data_AF-A0AAD5V1U4-F1
#
_entry.id   AF-A0AAD5V1U4-F1
#
_cell.length_a   1.000
_cell.length_b   1.000
_cell.length_c   1.000
_cell.angle_alpha   90.00
_cell.angle_beta   90.00
_cell.angle_gamma   90.00
#
_symmetry.space_group_name_H-M   'P 1'
#
loop_
_entity.id
_entity.type
_entity.pdbx_description
1 polymer ?
#
loop_
_entity_poly.entity_id
_entity_poly.type
_entity_poly.pdbx_seq_one_letter_code
_entity_poly.pdbx_strand_id
1 'polypeptide(L)'
;MQLPRRQADSTHAQVNKLFYYLSQTPAVWKRLLKGINYPLPPVPPTSRYSLGGLSSCEAERLVIRTLSLNHAWEAEVPDCYHEWRFHAQHRVKSMVLLPGSQYLVASVSDYREKNHSIVIWMLDHTYAYSVPLAKNPVSSKAYNLQARYMTVGGRRGITISFVCRGFKHASDARKGFNLSQISGDYDVDPPCPLVYECTVLHAALDSLESVGDPRLIPGSQAFIDHARSQPPPFRRIAIIKSTRCLGPATMDEILGSPYLAIVRYPNTIMFKNLDGGAISTLTPTTIPLRPDLSQCDYSIMTMRLLPVQNQILVVRKIHDSSPGRVHSPKDVYTIEFFDVPLNLSGKPLDATPACVGRVLHTDEILHEVYITDHYIPASTDESLNKQVFGSDTRPPRPISIIARGIDKYDTAGVLRFTIYPEKVETLSPSTSPTATSAASSLDSEFPWLFPYKQETQYKYTFKSNNETRFILAPVDCVYHILPGSYRSIFYSISDDDHSDTPTMLTIAGYWDDECLKPPSAEQLADGKWFDKSRHKLRKFAFDGNKDVGVSVMAWDETIGRLCMMGAGSHIVYVLDFAKTPREGEVFPLVSFAAVLNGH
;
A
#
# COMPACT_ATOMS: atom_id res chain seq x y z
N MET A 1 37.74 31.89 -6.06
CA MET A 1 36.45 31.79 -6.78
C MET A 1 35.34 31.97 -5.77
N GLN A 2 34.72 33.16 -5.76
CA GLN A 2 33.57 33.48 -4.93
C GLN A 2 32.31 32.90 -5.58
N LEU A 3 31.57 32.07 -4.85
CA LEU A 3 30.22 31.66 -5.21
C LEU A 3 29.29 32.88 -5.19
N PRO A 4 28.35 33.02 -6.14
CA PRO A 4 27.46 34.16 -6.16
C PRO A 4 26.45 34.06 -5.02
N ARG A 5 26.40 35.09 -4.19
CA ARG A 5 25.29 35.38 -3.28
C ARG A 5 24.00 35.52 -4.10
N ARG A 6 23.13 34.50 -4.06
CA ARG A 6 21.74 34.65 -4.52
C ARG A 6 21.01 35.62 -3.58
N GLN A 7 20.44 36.65 -4.19
CA GLN A 7 19.60 37.67 -3.56
C GLN A 7 18.46 37.03 -2.76
N ALA A 8 18.23 37.60 -1.58
CA ALA A 8 17.12 37.27 -0.70
C ALA A 8 15.89 38.06 -1.14
N ASP A 9 14.93 37.38 -1.75
CA ASP A 9 13.57 37.89 -1.91
C ASP A 9 12.76 37.51 -0.66
N SER A 10 12.40 38.53 0.12
CA SER A 10 11.74 38.43 1.41
C SER A 10 10.30 37.91 1.30
N THR A 11 9.96 36.86 2.06
CA THR A 11 8.59 36.37 2.24
C THR A 11 8.03 36.80 3.59
N HIS A 12 6.74 37.19 3.64
CA HIS A 12 6.07 37.77 4.81
C HIS A 12 6.34 37.02 6.14
N ALA A 13 6.33 35.69 6.18
CA ALA A 13 6.61 34.90 7.39
C ALA A 13 8.03 35.09 7.97
N GLN A 14 8.98 35.56 7.15
CA GLN A 14 10.35 35.90 7.55
C GLN A 14 10.56 37.41 7.73
N VAL A 15 9.57 38.23 7.40
CA VAL A 15 9.64 39.69 7.54
C VAL A 15 9.46 40.09 9.01
N ASN A 16 8.49 39.50 9.70
CA ASN A 16 8.23 39.73 11.12
C ASN A 16 7.38 38.58 11.71
N LYS A 17 7.55 38.29 13.01
CA LYS A 17 6.69 37.38 13.80
C LYS A 17 5.20 37.59 13.55
N LEU A 18 4.75 38.84 13.38
CA LEU A 18 3.35 39.16 13.08
C LEU A 18 2.83 38.45 11.82
N PHE A 19 3.58 38.52 10.72
CA PHE A 19 3.20 37.89 9.47
C PHE A 19 3.29 36.37 9.53
N TYR A 20 4.23 35.82 10.30
CA TYR A 20 4.24 34.39 10.61
C TYR A 20 2.91 33.97 11.26
N TYR A 21 2.48 34.67 12.31
CA TYR A 21 1.19 34.39 12.96
C TYR A 21 -0.01 34.57 12.03
N LEU A 22 0.00 35.57 11.15
CA LEU A 22 -1.07 35.73 10.15
C LEU A 22 -1.10 34.58 9.15
N SER A 23 0.07 34.11 8.71
CA SER A 23 0.16 32.93 7.83
C SER A 23 -0.27 31.64 8.51
N GLN A 24 -0.22 31.56 9.85
CA GLN A 24 -0.73 30.43 10.64
C GLN A 24 -2.25 30.46 10.86
N THR A 25 -2.99 31.25 10.07
CA THR A 25 -4.45 31.22 10.09
C THR A 25 -4.95 29.97 9.35
N PRO A 26 -5.70 29.05 10.01
CA PRO A 26 -6.16 27.80 9.38
C PRO A 26 -6.93 28.00 8.07
N ALA A 27 -7.68 29.10 7.97
CA ALA A 27 -8.48 29.42 6.77
C ALA A 27 -7.62 29.57 5.50
N VAL A 28 -6.40 30.09 5.62
CA VAL A 28 -5.48 30.28 4.49
C VAL A 28 -5.05 28.92 3.94
N TRP A 29 -4.49 28.06 4.80
CA TRP A 29 -4.02 26.73 4.41
C TRP A 29 -5.14 25.81 3.94
N LYS A 30 -6.30 25.84 4.60
CA LYS A 30 -7.49 25.07 4.17
C LYS A 30 -8.01 25.52 2.80
N ARG A 31 -7.89 26.82 2.47
CA ARG A 31 -8.21 27.32 1.12
C ARG A 31 -7.18 26.86 0.09
N LEU A 32 -5.89 26.89 0.43
CA LEU A 32 -4.83 26.36 -0.43
C LEU A 32 -5.02 24.85 -0.70
N LEU A 33 -5.33 24.06 0.33
CA LEU A 33 -5.61 22.62 0.19
C LEU A 33 -6.69 22.32 -0.86
N LYS A 34 -7.77 23.11 -0.89
CA LYS A 34 -8.84 22.94 -1.89
C LYS A 34 -8.40 23.26 -3.32
N GLY A 35 -7.40 24.13 -3.48
CA GLY A 35 -6.89 24.54 -4.78
C GLY A 35 -5.76 23.67 -5.33
N ILE A 36 -5.26 22.70 -4.56
CA ILE A 36 -4.16 21.83 -5.01
C ILE A 36 -4.67 20.80 -6.01
N ASN A 37 -4.03 20.76 -7.18
CA ASN A 37 -4.30 19.79 -8.24
C ASN A 37 -3.50 18.49 -8.10
N TYR A 38 -2.52 18.47 -7.20
CA TYR A 38 -1.73 17.28 -6.91
C TYR A 38 -2.46 16.32 -5.97
N PRO A 39 -2.12 15.02 -5.99
CA PRO A 39 -2.68 14.08 -5.04
C PRO A 39 -2.21 14.42 -3.62
N LEU A 40 -3.16 14.76 -2.74
CA LEU A 40 -2.88 15.00 -1.33
C LEU A 40 -2.48 13.68 -0.64
N PRO A 41 -1.59 13.76 0.36
CA PRO A 41 -1.38 12.68 1.31
C PRO A 41 -2.68 12.23 1.97
N PRO A 42 -2.95 10.92 2.03
CA PRO A 42 -3.98 10.38 2.88
C PRO A 42 -3.75 10.77 4.34
N VAL A 43 -4.84 10.90 5.06
CA VAL A 43 -4.87 11.13 6.51
C VAL A 43 -5.74 10.04 7.13
N PRO A 44 -5.63 9.76 8.44
CA PRO A 44 -6.52 8.81 9.08
C PRO A 44 -7.99 9.18 8.83
N PRO A 45 -8.87 8.21 8.55
CA PRO A 45 -10.24 8.47 8.09
C PRO A 45 -11.19 8.89 9.23
N THR A 46 -10.74 9.73 10.17
CA THR A 46 -11.53 10.20 11.30
C THR A 46 -11.99 11.65 11.08
N SER A 47 -13.07 12.05 11.75
CA SER A 47 -13.60 13.42 11.71
C SER A 47 -12.61 14.47 12.23
N ARG A 48 -11.62 14.07 13.04
CA ARG A 48 -10.48 14.91 13.43
C ARG A 48 -9.74 15.47 12.22
N TYR A 49 -9.57 14.65 11.18
CA TYR A 49 -8.91 15.04 9.93
C TYR A 49 -9.88 15.54 8.86
N SER A 50 -11.14 15.81 9.21
CA SER A 50 -12.05 16.56 8.36
C SER A 50 -11.50 17.97 8.10
N LEU A 51 -11.89 18.62 7.01
CA LEU A 51 -11.42 19.97 6.71
C LEU A 51 -11.71 20.97 7.86
N GLY A 52 -12.83 20.80 8.55
CA GLY A 52 -13.16 21.58 9.75
C GLY A 52 -12.24 21.29 10.93
N GLY A 53 -11.94 20.00 11.16
CA GLY A 53 -11.14 19.51 12.28
C GLY A 53 -9.63 19.74 12.17
N LEU A 54 -9.07 19.85 10.96
CA LEU A 54 -7.63 20.07 10.77
C LEU A 54 -7.15 21.33 11.49
N SER A 55 -6.04 21.22 12.21
CA SER A 55 -5.28 22.37 12.72
C SER A 55 -4.60 23.15 11.57
N SER A 56 -4.10 24.36 11.86
CA SER A 56 -3.30 25.12 10.88
C SER A 56 -2.05 24.34 10.46
N CYS A 57 -1.31 23.80 11.44
CA CYS A 57 -0.06 23.08 11.19
C CYS A 57 -0.28 21.80 10.36
N GLU A 58 -1.34 21.04 10.64
CA GLU A 58 -1.68 19.85 9.84
C GLU A 58 -2.05 20.24 8.40
N ALA A 59 -2.84 21.31 8.22
CA ALA A 59 -3.20 21.79 6.89
C ALA A 59 -1.98 22.30 6.11
N GLU A 60 -1.11 23.09 6.74
CA GLU A 60 0.17 23.54 6.19
C GLU A 60 1.04 22.33 5.80
N ARG A 61 1.18 21.36 6.70
CA ARG A 61 1.99 20.15 6.45
C ARG A 61 1.50 19.38 5.24
N LEU A 62 0.19 19.21 5.07
CA LEU A 62 -0.38 18.55 3.90
C LEU A 62 -0.06 19.31 2.60
N VAL A 63 -0.22 20.64 2.58
CA VAL A 63 0.13 21.49 1.42
C VAL A 63 1.61 21.35 1.08
N ILE A 64 2.49 21.59 2.07
CA ILE A 64 3.93 21.64 1.87
C ILE A 64 4.47 20.27 1.49
N ARG A 65 4.00 19.17 2.12
CA ARG A 65 4.39 17.81 1.73
C ARG A 65 4.02 17.53 0.29
N THR A 66 2.78 17.83 -0.09
CA THR A 66 2.31 17.60 -1.46
C THR A 66 3.19 18.31 -2.47
N LEU A 67 3.42 19.62 -2.29
CA LEU A 67 4.17 20.41 -3.26
C LEU A 67 5.66 20.03 -3.29
N SER A 68 6.29 19.89 -2.12
CA SER A 68 7.73 19.56 -2.05
C SER A 68 8.04 18.15 -2.54
N LEU A 69 7.15 17.17 -2.32
CA LEU A 69 7.35 15.82 -2.82
C LEU A 69 7.33 15.76 -4.35
N ASN A 70 6.37 16.45 -4.98
CA ASN A 70 6.32 16.53 -6.44
C ASN A 70 7.58 17.20 -6.98
N HIS A 71 7.97 18.35 -6.40
CA HIS A 71 9.20 19.04 -6.78
C HIS A 71 10.46 18.18 -6.63
N ALA A 72 10.63 17.47 -5.51
CA ALA A 72 11.79 16.60 -5.31
C ALA A 72 11.82 15.47 -6.34
N TRP A 73 10.66 14.91 -6.70
CA TRP A 73 10.59 13.78 -7.62
C TRP A 73 10.75 14.19 -9.08
N GLU A 74 10.50 15.47 -9.39
CA GLU A 74 10.81 16.09 -10.67
C GLU A 74 12.31 16.43 -10.81
N ALA A 75 13.08 16.47 -9.72
CA ALA A 75 14.53 16.66 -9.78
C ALA A 75 15.28 15.44 -10.33
N GLU A 76 16.37 15.66 -11.07
CA GLU A 76 17.18 14.58 -11.67
C GLU A 76 17.76 13.62 -10.61
N VAL A 77 18.15 14.19 -9.46
CA VAL A 77 18.61 13.48 -8.27
C VAL A 77 17.71 13.92 -7.12
N PRO A 78 16.74 13.11 -6.70
CA PRO A 78 15.84 13.49 -5.62
C PRO A 78 16.59 13.54 -4.28
N ASP A 79 16.51 14.69 -3.61
CA ASP A 79 17.15 14.92 -2.32
C ASP A 79 16.23 14.49 -1.16
N CYS A 80 16.83 13.94 -0.11
CA CYS A 80 16.17 13.75 1.17
C CYS A 80 16.09 15.11 1.89
N TYR A 81 14.88 15.58 2.21
CA TYR A 81 14.71 16.86 2.91
C TYR A 81 14.98 16.75 4.41
N HIS A 82 14.62 15.61 5.00
CA HIS A 82 14.75 15.43 6.43
C HIS A 82 15.08 13.98 6.77
N GLU A 83 16.12 13.80 7.57
CA GLU A 83 16.53 12.51 8.12
C GLU A 83 16.37 12.56 9.64
N TRP A 84 15.72 11.54 10.18
CA TRP A 84 15.63 11.34 11.62
C TRP A 84 15.58 9.86 11.95
N ARG A 85 15.69 9.55 13.24
CA ARG A 85 15.73 8.17 13.71
C ARG A 85 15.11 8.02 15.08
N PHE A 86 14.59 6.83 15.35
CA PHE A 86 14.08 6.49 16.68
C PHE A 86 14.46 5.06 17.07
N HIS A 87 14.55 4.82 18.38
CA HIS A 87 14.88 3.52 18.92
C HIS A 87 13.60 2.67 19.05
N ALA A 88 13.49 1.59 18.28
CA ALA A 88 12.35 0.68 18.29
C ALA A 88 12.26 -0.21 19.54
N GLN A 89 13.33 -0.25 20.36
CA GLN A 89 13.47 -1.08 21.58
C GLN A 89 13.41 -2.59 21.34
N HIS A 90 13.24 -2.99 20.08
CA HIS A 90 13.07 -4.34 19.62
C HIS A 90 13.81 -4.53 18.29
N ARG A 91 13.98 -5.78 17.85
CA ARG A 91 14.39 -6.08 16.48
C ARG A 91 13.16 -6.09 15.60
N VAL A 92 13.09 -5.16 14.65
CA VAL A 92 12.02 -5.15 13.64
C VAL A 92 12.28 -6.25 12.61
N LYS A 93 11.27 -7.08 12.34
CA LYS A 93 11.34 -8.22 11.42
C LYS A 93 10.56 -8.00 10.13
N SER A 94 9.58 -7.12 10.17
CA SER A 94 8.80 -6.63 9.03
C SER A 94 8.07 -5.36 9.50
N MET A 95 7.88 -4.38 8.62
CA MET A 95 7.15 -3.16 8.95
C MET A 95 6.35 -2.66 7.76
N VAL A 96 5.26 -1.96 8.02
CA VAL A 96 4.34 -1.39 7.02
C VAL A 96 3.95 0.01 7.48
N LEU A 97 4.09 0.97 6.57
CA LEU A 97 3.56 2.32 6.75
C LEU A 97 2.11 2.34 6.28
N LEU A 98 1.22 2.90 7.10
CA LEU A 98 -0.13 3.20 6.63
C LEU A 98 -0.10 4.43 5.72
N PRO A 99 -1.07 4.57 4.78
CA PRO A 99 -1.14 5.73 3.90
C PRO A 99 -1.10 7.05 4.68
N GLY A 100 -0.23 7.98 4.25
CA GLY A 100 0.06 9.23 4.96
C GLY A 100 1.15 9.13 6.03
N SER A 101 1.61 7.91 6.33
CA SER A 101 2.66 7.56 7.29
C SER A 101 2.54 8.18 8.67
N GLN A 102 1.32 8.44 9.13
CA GLN A 102 1.10 8.83 10.51
C GLN A 102 1.30 7.64 11.45
N TYR A 103 1.07 6.43 10.97
CA TYR A 103 1.24 5.21 11.75
C TYR A 103 2.18 4.23 11.04
N LEU A 104 3.06 3.61 11.84
CA LEU A 104 3.90 2.49 11.44
C LEU A 104 3.45 1.25 12.21
N VAL A 105 3.19 0.16 11.51
CA VAL A 105 2.92 -1.15 12.12
C VAL A 105 4.12 -2.04 11.88
N ALA A 106 4.64 -2.70 12.92
CA ALA A 106 5.75 -3.60 12.74
C ALA A 106 5.62 -4.91 13.53
N SER A 107 6.08 -5.99 12.90
CA SER A 107 6.41 -7.24 13.56
C SER A 107 7.76 -7.08 14.23
N VAL A 108 7.81 -7.24 15.54
CA VAL A 108 9.04 -7.11 16.33
C VAL A 108 9.36 -8.36 17.11
N SER A 109 10.62 -8.46 17.53
CA SER A 109 11.10 -9.48 18.44
C SER A 109 11.97 -8.89 19.55
N ASP A 110 12.04 -9.57 20.68
CA ASP A 110 13.04 -9.28 21.69
C ASP A 110 14.46 -9.61 21.21
N TYR A 111 15.47 -9.23 21.98
CA TYR A 111 16.88 -9.44 21.62
C TYR A 111 17.26 -10.91 21.39
N ARG A 112 16.53 -11.83 22.03
CA ARG A 112 16.77 -13.28 21.95
C ARG A 112 15.91 -13.96 20.88
N GLU A 113 15.07 -13.20 20.17
CA GLU A 113 14.14 -13.71 19.16
C GLU A 113 13.23 -14.83 19.67
N LYS A 114 12.87 -14.75 20.95
CA LYS A 114 11.97 -15.71 21.62
C LYS A 114 10.56 -15.17 21.72
N ASN A 115 10.43 -13.87 21.93
CA ASN A 115 9.15 -13.21 22.10
C ASN A 115 8.88 -12.31 20.90
N HIS A 116 7.76 -12.56 20.22
CA HIS A 116 7.32 -11.77 19.08
C HIS A 116 6.13 -10.90 19.45
N SER A 117 5.99 -9.75 18.80
CA SER A 117 4.84 -8.86 18.99
C SER A 117 4.55 -8.05 17.74
N ILE A 118 3.31 -7.60 17.60
CA ILE A 118 2.94 -6.50 16.70
C ILE A 118 2.95 -5.21 17.52
N VAL A 119 3.57 -4.16 17.00
CA VAL A 119 3.60 -2.84 17.63
C VAL A 119 3.12 -1.79 16.64
N ILE A 120 2.32 -0.83 17.12
CA ILE A 120 1.90 0.36 16.38
C ILE A 120 2.64 1.57 16.95
N TRP A 121 3.33 2.31 16.10
CA TRP A 121 3.88 3.63 16.42
C TRP A 121 3.06 4.71 15.75
N MET A 122 2.88 5.84 16.44
CA MET A 122 2.52 7.11 15.82
C MET A 122 3.80 7.85 15.46
N LEU A 123 3.94 8.23 14.20
CA LEU A 123 5.01 9.07 13.68
C LEU A 123 4.57 10.54 13.67
N ASP A 124 5.54 11.45 13.54
CA ASP A 124 5.35 12.90 13.60
C ASP A 124 4.72 13.41 14.90
N HIS A 125 4.91 12.69 16.01
CA HIS A 125 4.45 13.15 17.33
C HIS A 125 5.24 14.38 17.79
N THR A 126 4.52 15.40 18.30
CA THR A 126 5.08 16.73 18.64
C THR A 126 6.34 16.67 19.51
N TYR A 127 6.36 15.81 20.53
CA TYR A 127 7.50 15.72 21.46
C TYR A 127 8.61 14.75 21.08
N ALA A 128 8.31 13.66 20.37
CA ALA A 128 9.20 12.49 20.32
C ALA A 128 9.49 11.97 18.91
N TYR A 129 8.94 12.62 17.87
CA TYR A 129 8.92 12.17 16.47
C TYR A 129 8.22 10.81 16.24
N SER A 130 8.39 9.85 17.15
CA SER A 130 7.77 8.53 17.16
C SER A 130 7.37 8.15 18.58
N VAL A 131 6.15 7.64 18.76
CA VAL A 131 5.63 7.15 20.05
C VAL A 131 5.01 5.77 19.85
N PRO A 132 5.46 4.73 20.57
CA PRO A 132 4.78 3.44 20.57
C PRO A 132 3.44 3.57 21.29
N LEU A 133 2.34 3.27 20.60
CA LEU A 133 0.99 3.40 21.14
C LEU A 133 0.43 2.08 21.66
N ALA A 134 0.72 0.99 20.96
CA ALA A 134 0.07 -0.29 21.22
C ALA A 134 1.02 -1.45 20.93
N LYS A 135 0.94 -2.51 21.75
CA LYS A 135 1.70 -3.75 21.56
C LYS A 135 0.81 -4.98 21.79
N ASN A 136 0.87 -5.95 20.89
CA ASN A 136 0.17 -7.23 21.01
C ASN A 136 1.16 -8.39 20.85
N PRO A 137 1.32 -9.27 21.86
CA PRO A 137 2.17 -10.45 21.72
C PRO A 137 1.61 -11.43 20.67
N VAL A 138 2.52 -12.07 19.93
CA VAL A 138 2.18 -13.10 18.93
C VAL A 138 3.09 -14.32 19.08
N SER A 139 2.65 -15.47 18.56
CA SER A 139 3.33 -16.76 18.78
C SER A 139 4.66 -16.91 18.03
N SER A 140 4.83 -16.24 16.89
CA SER A 140 6.03 -16.33 16.04
C SER A 140 6.24 -15.01 15.28
N LYS A 141 7.30 -14.93 14.45
CA LYS A 141 7.42 -13.89 13.42
C LYS A 141 6.11 -13.77 12.64
N ALA A 142 5.66 -12.54 12.40
CA ALA A 142 4.49 -12.23 11.59
C ALA A 142 4.94 -12.01 10.14
N TYR A 143 4.67 -13.00 9.30
CA TYR A 143 4.93 -13.02 7.86
C TYR A 143 3.78 -12.34 7.12
N ASN A 144 4.03 -11.86 5.89
CA ASN A 144 3.03 -11.21 5.04
C ASN A 144 2.23 -10.13 5.78
N LEU A 145 2.94 -9.35 6.60
CA LEU A 145 2.35 -8.28 7.40
C LEU A 145 1.72 -7.24 6.48
N GLN A 146 0.46 -6.91 6.73
CA GLN A 146 -0.25 -5.82 6.08
C GLN A 146 -1.04 -5.02 7.10
N ALA A 147 -1.19 -3.73 6.83
CA ALA A 147 -2.00 -2.84 7.63
C ALA A 147 -2.77 -1.87 6.73
N ARG A 148 -4.03 -1.60 7.05
CA ARG A 148 -4.87 -0.66 6.31
C ARG A 148 -5.86 0.04 7.24
N TYR A 149 -6.25 1.27 6.91
CA TYR A 149 -7.40 1.89 7.56
C TYR A 149 -8.69 1.28 7.02
N MET A 150 -9.55 0.77 7.90
CA MET A 150 -10.84 0.18 7.53
C MET A 150 -11.86 0.39 8.64
N THR A 151 -13.14 0.32 8.29
CA THR A 151 -14.24 0.25 9.25
C THR A 151 -14.62 -1.21 9.51
N VAL A 152 -14.52 -1.65 10.77
CA VAL A 152 -14.88 -3.03 11.17
C VAL A 152 -15.87 -2.98 12.33
N GLY A 153 -17.07 -3.54 12.13
CA GLY A 153 -18.18 -3.47 13.07
C GLY A 153 -18.58 -2.03 13.37
N GLY A 154 -18.63 -1.17 12.33
CA GLY A 154 -18.95 0.25 12.45
C GLY A 154 -17.89 1.11 13.14
N ARG A 155 -16.73 0.54 13.52
CA ARG A 155 -15.63 1.29 14.16
C ARG A 155 -14.43 1.41 13.24
N ARG A 156 -13.98 2.65 13.04
CA ARG A 156 -12.79 2.97 12.25
C ARG A 156 -11.52 2.59 13.00
N GLY A 157 -10.60 1.94 12.31
CA GLY A 157 -9.37 1.47 12.92
C GLY A 157 -8.29 1.17 11.90
N ILE A 158 -7.14 0.78 12.45
CA ILE A 158 -6.08 0.12 11.72
C ILE A 158 -6.38 -1.39 11.78
N THR A 159 -6.72 -1.97 10.64
CA THR A 159 -6.83 -3.43 10.49
C THR A 159 -5.49 -3.98 10.07
N ILE A 160 -5.00 -5.00 10.78
CA ILE A 160 -3.67 -5.59 10.60
C ILE A 160 -3.86 -7.08 10.33
N SER A 161 -3.32 -7.58 9.22
CA SER A 161 -3.25 -9.02 8.93
C SER A 161 -1.81 -9.48 8.88
N PHE A 162 -1.58 -10.71 9.33
CA PHE A 162 -0.29 -11.38 9.23
C PHE A 162 -0.48 -12.88 9.32
N VAL A 163 0.51 -13.63 8.84
CA VAL A 163 0.59 -15.08 8.95
C VAL A 163 1.64 -15.46 10.00
N CYS A 164 1.26 -16.30 10.95
CA CYS A 164 2.18 -16.97 11.85
C CYS A 164 2.32 -18.45 11.45
N ARG A 165 3.47 -19.03 11.81
CA ARG A 165 3.78 -20.44 11.59
C ARG A 165 3.82 -21.14 12.94
N GLY A 166 3.25 -22.32 13.03
CA GLY A 166 3.29 -23.20 14.19
C GLY A 166 3.61 -24.63 13.79
N PHE A 167 4.08 -25.43 14.75
CA PHE A 167 4.28 -26.86 14.53
C PHE A 167 2.93 -27.57 14.48
N LYS A 168 2.75 -28.49 13.51
CA LYS A 168 1.55 -29.34 13.46
C LYS A 168 1.49 -30.31 14.65
N HIS A 169 2.64 -30.80 15.10
CA HIS A 169 2.74 -31.73 16.21
C HIS A 169 3.62 -31.13 17.33
N ALA A 170 3.16 -31.24 18.58
CA ALA A 170 3.89 -30.73 19.75
C ALA A 170 5.26 -31.41 19.94
N SER A 171 5.44 -32.63 19.43
CA SER A 171 6.73 -33.33 19.42
C SER A 171 7.79 -32.63 18.58
N ASP A 172 7.40 -31.96 17.49
CA ASP A 172 8.33 -31.25 16.61
C ASP A 172 8.89 -29.99 17.27
N ALA A 173 8.09 -29.33 18.11
CA ALA A 173 8.55 -28.17 18.89
C ALA A 173 9.70 -28.52 19.85
N ARG A 174 9.82 -29.80 20.27
CA ARG A 174 10.91 -30.27 21.14
C ARG A 174 12.24 -30.49 20.41
N LYS A 175 12.23 -30.48 19.07
CA LYS A 175 13.45 -30.66 18.25
C LYS A 175 14.35 -29.40 18.24
N GLY A 176 13.91 -28.29 18.82
CA GLY A 176 14.71 -27.08 18.98
C GLY A 176 14.77 -26.17 17.74
N PHE A 177 13.97 -26.44 16.70
CA PHE A 177 13.89 -25.58 15.52
C PHE A 177 13.19 -24.25 15.83
N ASN A 178 13.77 -23.14 15.37
CA ASN A 178 13.13 -21.83 15.46
C ASN A 178 12.40 -21.52 14.14
N LEU A 179 11.06 -21.62 14.17
CA LEU A 179 10.23 -21.35 12.98
C LEU A 179 10.41 -19.92 12.45
N SER A 180 10.72 -18.95 13.31
CA SER A 180 10.89 -17.55 12.95
C SER A 180 12.15 -17.28 12.10
N GLN A 181 13.09 -18.23 12.04
CA GLN A 181 14.29 -18.17 11.21
C GLN A 181 14.07 -18.72 9.80
N ILE A 182 12.97 -19.45 9.57
CA ILE A 182 12.65 -19.93 8.23
C ILE A 182 12.18 -18.72 7.42
N SER A 183 12.80 -18.48 6.27
CA SER A 183 12.45 -17.37 5.38
C SER A 183 10.97 -17.43 4.96
N GLY A 184 10.40 -16.24 4.79
CA GLY A 184 9.07 -16.07 4.20
C GLY A 184 9.10 -16.09 2.68
N ASP A 185 10.25 -15.74 2.11
CA ASP A 185 10.37 -15.27 0.72
C ASP A 185 10.90 -16.36 -0.21
N TYR A 186 11.54 -17.39 0.36
CA TYR A 186 12.05 -18.54 -0.38
C TYR A 186 11.17 -19.77 -0.15
N ASP A 187 10.98 -20.56 -1.20
CA ASP A 187 10.29 -21.85 -1.14
C ASP A 187 11.21 -22.90 -0.50
N VAL A 188 11.32 -22.84 0.83
CA VAL A 188 12.12 -23.78 1.62
C VAL A 188 11.17 -24.81 2.23
N ASP A 189 11.39 -26.07 1.87
CA ASP A 189 10.69 -27.19 2.50
C ASP A 189 10.93 -27.18 4.01
N PRO A 190 9.89 -27.03 4.83
CA PRO A 190 10.08 -26.96 6.27
C PRO A 190 10.53 -28.33 6.78
N PRO A 191 11.43 -28.39 7.78
CA PRO A 191 11.96 -29.65 8.31
C PRO A 191 10.91 -30.51 9.03
N CYS A 192 9.71 -29.97 9.23
CA CYS A 192 8.57 -30.64 9.83
C CYS A 192 7.26 -30.04 9.31
N PRO A 193 6.14 -30.79 9.38
CA PRO A 193 4.83 -30.26 8.98
C PRO A 193 4.41 -29.05 9.81
N LEU A 194 4.04 -27.97 9.13
CA LEU A 194 3.61 -26.72 9.75
C LEU A 194 2.08 -26.55 9.72
N VAL A 195 1.59 -25.72 10.64
CA VAL A 195 0.26 -25.10 10.61
C VAL A 195 0.46 -23.61 10.43
N TYR A 196 -0.29 -23.04 9.51
CA TYR A 196 -0.26 -21.62 9.18
C TYR A 196 -1.52 -20.98 9.77
N GLU A 197 -1.33 -19.87 10.45
CA GLU A 197 -2.41 -19.10 11.09
C GLU A 197 -2.37 -17.66 10.59
N CYS A 198 -3.33 -17.27 9.75
CA CYS A 198 -3.54 -15.86 9.43
C CYS A 198 -4.41 -15.23 10.52
N THR A 199 -3.86 -14.24 11.21
CA THR A 199 -4.56 -13.49 12.26
C THR A 199 -4.88 -12.09 11.75
N VAL A 200 -6.10 -11.62 12.03
CA VAL A 200 -6.51 -10.24 11.80
C VAL A 200 -6.78 -9.55 13.13
N LEU A 201 -6.07 -8.45 13.37
CA LEU A 201 -6.26 -7.55 14.50
C LEU A 201 -6.91 -6.25 14.00
N HIS A 202 -7.65 -5.58 14.87
CA HIS A 202 -8.19 -4.25 14.66
C HIS A 202 -7.85 -3.37 15.85
N ALA A 203 -7.24 -2.22 15.58
CA ALA A 203 -6.95 -1.21 16.58
C ALA A 203 -7.74 0.06 16.27
N ALA A 204 -8.64 0.45 17.16
CA ALA A 204 -9.55 1.57 16.93
C ALA A 204 -8.79 2.90 16.91
N LEU A 205 -9.06 3.74 15.90
CA LEU A 205 -8.33 5.01 15.71
C LEU A 205 -8.63 6.00 16.82
N ASP A 206 -9.86 6.05 17.32
CA ASP A 206 -10.27 6.89 18.46
C ASP A 206 -9.38 6.65 19.70
N SER A 207 -9.07 5.38 19.95
CA SER A 207 -8.29 4.93 21.09
C SER A 207 -6.80 5.23 20.88
N LEU A 208 -6.27 4.99 19.67
CA LEU A 208 -4.89 5.31 19.32
C LEU A 208 -4.62 6.82 19.33
N GLU A 209 -5.54 7.62 18.80
CA GLU A 209 -5.47 9.09 18.81
C GLU A 209 -5.58 9.64 20.23
N SER A 210 -6.40 9.02 21.09
CA SER A 210 -6.49 9.38 22.51
C SER A 210 -5.19 9.10 23.25
N VAL A 211 -4.54 7.95 23.02
CA VAL A 211 -3.22 7.65 23.63
C VAL A 211 -2.15 8.58 23.07
N GLY A 212 -2.18 8.86 21.76
CA GLY A 212 -1.27 9.78 21.09
C GLY A 212 -1.64 11.26 21.23
N ASP A 213 -2.24 11.65 22.36
CA ASP A 213 -2.61 13.04 22.63
C ASP A 213 -1.33 13.91 22.67
N PRO A 214 -1.20 14.92 21.79
CA PRO A 214 0.00 15.74 21.71
C PRO A 214 0.21 16.61 22.95
N ARG A 215 -0.76 16.70 23.89
CA ARG A 215 -0.63 17.43 25.16
C ARG A 215 0.07 16.61 26.24
N LEU A 216 0.15 15.29 26.07
CA LEU A 216 0.79 14.39 27.03
C LEU A 216 2.22 14.11 26.59
N ILE A 217 3.18 14.28 27.50
CA ILE A 217 4.59 13.99 27.22
C ILE A 217 4.79 12.47 27.26
N PRO A 218 5.23 11.83 26.16
CA PRO A 218 5.45 10.37 26.13
C PRO A 218 6.41 9.92 27.23
N GLY A 219 6.05 8.85 27.94
CA GLY A 219 6.83 8.31 29.06
C GLY A 219 6.64 9.04 30.40
N SER A 220 5.92 10.16 30.44
CA SER A 220 5.51 10.78 31.71
C SER A 220 4.51 9.89 32.46
N GLN A 221 4.42 10.06 33.79
CA GLN A 221 3.45 9.32 34.60
C GLN A 221 2.01 9.58 34.14
N ALA A 222 1.68 10.84 33.81
CA ALA A 222 0.37 11.21 33.26
C ALA A 222 0.05 10.50 31.94
N PHE A 223 1.03 10.37 31.03
CA PHE A 223 0.87 9.61 29.79
C PHE A 223 0.63 8.12 30.07
N ILE A 224 1.41 7.52 30.98
CA ILE A 224 1.28 6.11 31.34
C ILE A 224 -0.08 5.81 31.98
N ASP A 225 -0.52 6.66 32.91
CA ASP A 225 -1.82 6.51 33.58
C ASP A 225 -2.99 6.69 32.60
N HIS A 226 -2.89 7.69 31.70
CA HIS A 226 -3.85 7.86 30.62
C HIS A 226 -3.89 6.65 29.69
N ALA A 227 -2.74 6.16 29.23
CA ALA A 227 -2.67 4.99 28.36
C ALA A 227 -3.23 3.71 29.03
N ARG A 228 -2.99 3.53 30.33
CA ARG A 228 -3.56 2.41 31.12
C ARG A 228 -5.06 2.53 31.33
N SER A 229 -5.61 3.74 31.31
CA SER A 229 -7.05 3.99 31.43
C SER A 229 -7.81 3.67 30.13
N GLN A 230 -7.10 3.60 28.99
CA GLN A 230 -7.71 3.25 27.71
C GLN A 230 -8.04 1.76 27.61
N PRO A 231 -9.05 1.36 26.82
CA PRO A 231 -9.35 -0.05 26.58
C PRO A 231 -8.17 -0.76 25.89
N PRO A 232 -8.13 -2.11 25.94
CA PRO A 232 -7.12 -2.88 25.21
C PRO A 232 -7.07 -2.45 23.73
N PRO A 233 -5.88 -2.10 23.21
CA PRO A 233 -5.78 -1.41 21.93
C PRO A 233 -6.06 -2.32 20.73
N PHE A 234 -6.01 -3.65 20.89
CA PHE A 234 -6.27 -4.60 19.82
C PHE A 234 -7.49 -5.46 20.14
N ARG A 235 -8.37 -5.56 19.15
CA ARG A 235 -9.42 -6.58 19.08
C ARG A 235 -9.04 -7.59 18.01
N ARG A 236 -8.96 -8.87 18.37
CA ARG A 236 -8.76 -9.95 17.40
C ARG A 236 -10.09 -10.20 16.66
N ILE A 237 -10.10 -9.98 15.35
CA ILE A 237 -11.31 -10.02 14.52
C ILE A 237 -11.52 -11.40 13.90
N ALA A 238 -10.46 -11.95 13.29
CA ALA A 238 -10.54 -13.20 12.56
C ALA A 238 -9.25 -14.01 12.72
N ILE A 239 -9.39 -15.33 12.62
CA ILE A 239 -8.28 -16.28 12.53
C ILE A 239 -8.63 -17.29 11.44
N ILE A 240 -7.72 -17.48 10.49
CA ILE A 240 -7.80 -18.53 9.46
C ILE A 240 -6.65 -19.50 9.68
N LYS A 241 -6.96 -20.77 9.94
CA LYS A 241 -5.98 -21.83 10.11
C LYS A 241 -5.95 -22.73 8.89
N SER A 242 -4.75 -23.12 8.48
CA SER A 242 -4.53 -24.02 7.35
C SER A 242 -3.30 -24.88 7.60
N THR A 243 -3.35 -26.14 7.18
CA THR A 243 -2.15 -27.01 7.10
C THR A 243 -1.38 -26.80 5.80
N ARG A 244 -1.98 -26.11 4.82
CA ARG A 244 -1.30 -25.62 3.61
C ARG A 244 -0.75 -24.22 3.85
N CYS A 245 0.35 -23.90 3.17
CA CYS A 245 0.97 -22.59 3.25
C CYS A 245 -0.05 -21.49 2.90
N LEU A 246 -0.05 -20.44 3.73
CA LEU A 246 -0.82 -19.22 3.51
C LEU A 246 0.14 -18.15 2.98
N GLY A 247 -0.18 -17.63 1.79
CA GLY A 247 0.63 -16.67 1.06
C GLY A 247 0.24 -15.21 1.33
N PRO A 248 0.45 -14.33 0.34
CA PRO A 248 0.05 -12.94 0.42
C PRO A 248 -1.43 -12.79 0.80
N ALA A 249 -1.70 -11.85 1.70
CA ALA A 249 -3.03 -11.40 2.05
C ALA A 249 -3.33 -10.07 1.36
N THR A 250 -4.59 -9.66 1.33
CA THR A 250 -5.01 -8.31 0.98
C THR A 250 -6.29 -8.00 1.76
N MET A 251 -6.46 -6.76 2.19
CA MET A 251 -7.64 -6.32 2.93
C MET A 251 -8.20 -5.06 2.30
N ASP A 252 -9.52 -5.02 2.12
CA ASP A 252 -10.22 -3.84 1.62
C ASP A 252 -11.71 -3.88 1.92
N GLU A 253 -12.42 -2.79 1.67
CA GLU A 253 -13.88 -2.72 1.78
C GLU A 253 -14.53 -3.07 0.43
N ILE A 254 -15.28 -4.18 0.39
CA ILE A 254 -16.05 -4.61 -0.78
C ILE A 254 -17.53 -4.40 -0.45
N LEU A 255 -18.23 -3.63 -1.28
CA LEU A 255 -19.63 -3.26 -1.04
C LEU A 255 -19.89 -2.70 0.38
N GLY A 256 -18.95 -1.89 0.88
CA GLY A 256 -19.03 -1.29 2.22
C GLY A 256 -18.78 -2.25 3.39
N SER A 257 -18.48 -3.52 3.12
CA SER A 257 -18.12 -4.50 4.14
C SER A 257 -16.60 -4.75 4.13
N PRO A 258 -15.94 -4.87 5.29
CA PRO A 258 -14.52 -5.16 5.37
C PRO A 258 -14.23 -6.62 5.03
N TYR A 259 -13.35 -6.87 4.07
CA TYR A 259 -12.93 -8.21 3.66
C TYR A 259 -11.42 -8.42 3.82
N LEU A 260 -11.07 -9.63 4.22
CA LEU A 260 -9.74 -10.22 4.04
C LEU A 260 -9.82 -11.22 2.89
N ALA A 261 -8.89 -11.14 1.95
CA ALA A 261 -8.57 -12.23 1.03
C ALA A 261 -7.16 -12.75 1.35
N ILE A 262 -6.96 -14.07 1.37
CA ILE A 262 -5.64 -14.67 1.55
C ILE A 262 -5.42 -15.86 0.61
N VAL A 263 -4.22 -15.93 0.01
CA VAL A 263 -3.83 -17.07 -0.82
C VAL A 263 -3.61 -18.29 0.06
N ARG A 264 -4.27 -19.40 -0.27
CA ARG A 264 -3.93 -20.73 0.22
C ARG A 264 -3.29 -21.49 -0.94
N TYR A 265 -1.98 -21.66 -0.88
CA TYR A 265 -1.21 -22.20 -2.00
C TYR A 265 -1.67 -23.61 -2.44
N PRO A 266 -1.51 -23.95 -3.73
CA PRO A 266 -0.93 -23.08 -4.78
C PRO A 266 -1.96 -22.15 -5.45
N ASN A 267 -3.21 -22.56 -5.63
CA ASN A 267 -4.19 -21.86 -6.48
C ASN A 267 -5.58 -21.73 -5.81
N THR A 268 -5.63 -21.25 -4.57
CA THR A 268 -6.90 -21.01 -3.89
C THR A 268 -6.87 -19.68 -3.16
N ILE A 269 -7.98 -18.95 -3.17
CA ILE A 269 -8.16 -17.70 -2.43
C ILE A 269 -9.25 -17.90 -1.38
N MET A 270 -8.93 -17.64 -0.12
CA MET A 270 -9.90 -17.67 0.98
C MET A 270 -10.35 -16.24 1.27
N PHE A 271 -11.66 -16.00 1.31
CA PHE A 271 -12.26 -14.72 1.65
C PHE A 271 -12.96 -14.80 2.99
N LYS A 272 -12.77 -13.77 3.81
CA LYS A 272 -13.41 -13.64 5.11
C LYS A 272 -13.95 -12.22 5.25
N ASN A 273 -15.27 -12.10 5.36
CA ASN A 273 -15.88 -10.86 5.84
C ASN A 273 -15.48 -10.68 7.32
N LEU A 274 -14.94 -9.52 7.64
CA LEU A 274 -14.42 -9.19 8.96
C LEU A 274 -15.51 -8.72 9.94
N ASP A 275 -16.71 -8.43 9.46
CA ASP A 275 -17.90 -8.21 10.29
C ASP A 275 -18.58 -9.50 10.72
N GLY A 276 -18.20 -10.65 10.15
CA GLY A 276 -18.73 -11.96 10.52
C GLY A 276 -18.90 -12.92 9.34
N GLY A 277 -19.67 -13.98 9.54
CA GLY A 277 -19.99 -14.94 8.47
C GLY A 277 -18.94 -16.04 8.23
N ALA A 278 -19.26 -16.95 7.32
CA ALA A 278 -18.38 -18.07 6.97
C ALA A 278 -17.20 -17.61 6.11
N ILE A 279 -16.14 -18.43 6.06
CA ILE A 279 -15.06 -18.25 5.09
C ILE A 279 -15.55 -18.79 3.74
N SER A 280 -15.52 -17.97 2.69
CA SER A 280 -15.73 -18.43 1.33
C SER A 280 -14.38 -18.76 0.68
N THR A 281 -14.38 -19.73 -0.22
CA THR A 281 -13.16 -20.19 -0.91
C THR A 281 -13.40 -20.09 -2.40
N LEU A 282 -12.49 -19.44 -3.12
CA LEU A 282 -12.50 -19.33 -4.57
C LEU A 282 -11.32 -20.14 -5.12
N THR A 283 -11.62 -21.07 -6.01
CA THR A 283 -10.61 -21.78 -6.79
C THR A 283 -10.67 -21.26 -8.23
N PRO A 284 -9.65 -20.48 -8.67
CA PRO A 284 -9.57 -20.03 -10.05
C PRO A 284 -9.51 -21.23 -11.01
N THR A 285 -10.46 -21.34 -11.92
CA THR A 285 -10.48 -22.41 -12.92
C THR A 285 -9.46 -22.17 -14.05
N THR A 286 -9.28 -23.17 -14.91
CA THR A 286 -8.47 -23.08 -16.13
C THR A 286 -9.03 -22.02 -17.07
N ILE A 287 -8.14 -21.38 -17.84
CA ILE A 287 -8.48 -20.29 -18.74
C ILE A 287 -9.16 -20.86 -20.01
N PRO A 288 -10.41 -20.48 -20.33
CA PRO A 288 -11.11 -21.02 -21.49
C PRO A 288 -10.39 -20.76 -22.83
N LEU A 289 -9.66 -19.64 -22.92
CA LEU A 289 -8.96 -19.22 -24.15
C LEU A 289 -7.73 -20.08 -24.51
N ARG A 290 -7.27 -20.96 -23.60
CA ARG A 290 -6.10 -21.82 -23.80
C ARG A 290 -6.37 -23.23 -23.24
N PRO A 291 -7.14 -24.07 -23.95
CA PRO A 291 -7.40 -25.44 -23.53
C PRO A 291 -6.11 -26.27 -23.38
N ASP A 292 -5.07 -25.91 -24.12
CA ASP A 292 -3.74 -26.49 -24.05
C ASP A 292 -3.09 -26.34 -22.67
N LEU A 293 -3.48 -25.32 -21.90
CA LEU A 293 -2.97 -25.08 -20.55
C LEU A 293 -3.81 -25.77 -19.46
N SER A 294 -4.87 -26.50 -19.82
CA SER A 294 -5.77 -27.12 -18.84
C SER A 294 -5.11 -28.20 -17.96
N GLN A 295 -4.00 -28.77 -18.42
CA GLN A 295 -3.21 -29.79 -17.70
C GLN A 295 -2.02 -29.20 -16.92
N CYS A 296 -1.80 -27.89 -17.02
CA CYS A 296 -0.68 -27.23 -16.36
C CYS A 296 -0.96 -26.97 -14.88
N ASP A 297 0.11 -26.83 -14.09
CA ASP A 297 0.01 -26.48 -12.68
C ASP A 297 -0.11 -24.96 -12.52
N TYR A 298 -1.10 -24.51 -11.74
CA TYR A 298 -1.34 -23.10 -11.48
C TYR A 298 -0.86 -22.73 -10.07
N SER A 299 -0.22 -21.58 -9.94
CA SER A 299 0.13 -20.98 -8.66
C SER A 299 -0.17 -19.48 -8.64
N ILE A 300 -0.83 -19.00 -7.59
CA ILE A 300 -1.11 -17.57 -7.42
C ILE A 300 0.14 -16.90 -6.85
N MET A 301 0.70 -15.95 -7.58
CA MET A 301 1.87 -15.20 -7.13
C MET A 301 1.48 -14.07 -6.19
N THR A 302 0.43 -13.32 -6.55
CA THR A 302 -0.05 -12.18 -5.76
C THR A 302 -1.49 -11.84 -6.14
N MET A 303 -2.16 -11.05 -5.31
CA MET A 303 -3.52 -10.61 -5.55
C MET A 303 -3.85 -9.30 -4.83
N ARG A 304 -4.91 -8.63 -5.29
CA ARG A 304 -5.36 -7.35 -4.74
C ARG A 304 -6.88 -7.20 -4.86
N LEU A 305 -7.54 -6.89 -3.74
CA LEU A 305 -8.95 -6.49 -3.73
C LEU A 305 -9.13 -5.11 -4.38
N LEU A 306 -10.18 -4.95 -5.19
CA LEU A 306 -10.52 -3.74 -5.91
C LEU A 306 -11.93 -3.26 -5.53
N PRO A 307 -12.06 -2.39 -4.52
CA PRO A 307 -13.35 -1.87 -4.06
C PRO A 307 -14.21 -1.25 -5.13
N VAL A 308 -13.60 -0.49 -6.05
CA VAL A 308 -14.32 0.30 -7.08
C VAL A 308 -15.15 -0.57 -8.03
N GLN A 309 -14.81 -1.85 -8.16
CA GLN A 309 -15.52 -2.77 -9.05
C GLN A 309 -15.87 -4.10 -8.38
N ASN A 310 -15.70 -4.21 -7.06
CA ASN A 310 -16.01 -5.41 -6.26
C ASN A 310 -15.36 -6.71 -6.78
N GLN A 311 -14.14 -6.60 -7.29
CA GLN A 311 -13.38 -7.70 -7.85
C GLN A 311 -12.05 -7.88 -7.13
N ILE A 312 -11.38 -8.99 -7.42
CA ILE A 312 -10.00 -9.24 -7.06
C ILE A 312 -9.17 -9.36 -8.34
N LEU A 313 -8.05 -8.64 -8.38
CA LEU A 313 -7.01 -8.76 -9.40
C LEU A 313 -6.03 -9.83 -8.94
N VAL A 314 -5.75 -10.82 -9.78
CA VAL A 314 -4.91 -11.97 -9.46
C VAL A 314 -3.83 -12.12 -10.52
N VAL A 315 -2.58 -12.34 -10.09
CA VAL A 315 -1.49 -12.75 -10.99
C VAL A 315 -1.16 -14.20 -10.72
N ARG A 316 -1.29 -15.05 -11.75
CA ARG A 316 -0.99 -16.48 -11.67
C ARG A 316 0.19 -16.86 -12.55
N LYS A 317 1.01 -17.77 -12.03
CA LYS A 317 2.03 -18.53 -12.75
C LYS A 317 1.43 -19.85 -13.19
N ILE A 318 1.69 -20.24 -14.43
CA ILE A 318 1.26 -21.50 -15.05
C ILE A 318 2.53 -22.26 -15.43
N HIS A 319 2.74 -23.41 -14.80
CA HIS A 319 3.88 -24.28 -15.05
C HIS A 319 3.49 -25.38 -16.05
N ASP A 320 4.13 -25.40 -17.22
CA ASP A 320 3.93 -26.45 -18.22
C ASP A 320 4.75 -27.69 -17.83
N SER A 321 4.10 -28.59 -17.07
CA SER A 321 4.68 -29.86 -16.62
C SER A 321 4.67 -30.96 -17.70
N SER A 322 4.32 -30.64 -18.97
CA SER A 322 4.12 -31.65 -20.02
C SER A 322 5.41 -32.40 -20.36
N PRO A 323 5.50 -33.73 -20.09
CA PRO A 323 6.68 -34.52 -20.39
C PRO A 323 6.85 -34.68 -21.91
N GLY A 324 7.92 -34.11 -22.49
CA GLY A 324 8.29 -34.32 -23.89
C GLY A 324 8.50 -33.06 -24.73
N ARG A 325 8.22 -31.86 -24.21
CA ARG A 325 8.67 -30.61 -24.86
C ARG A 325 10.14 -30.37 -24.50
N VAL A 326 11.03 -30.63 -25.47
CA VAL A 326 12.49 -30.50 -25.35
C VAL A 326 12.94 -29.02 -25.29
N HIS A 327 12.05 -28.07 -25.57
CA HIS A 327 12.29 -26.66 -25.33
C HIS A 327 11.88 -26.30 -23.90
N SER A 328 12.75 -25.57 -23.20
CA SER A 328 12.61 -25.20 -21.79
C SER A 328 11.17 -24.86 -21.41
N PRO A 329 10.64 -25.40 -20.29
CA PRO A 329 9.29 -25.08 -19.83
C PRO A 329 9.21 -23.56 -19.63
N LYS A 330 8.54 -22.87 -20.56
CA LYS A 330 8.29 -21.45 -20.43
C LYS A 330 7.11 -21.30 -19.48
N ASP A 331 7.40 -20.87 -18.26
CA ASP A 331 6.36 -20.45 -17.33
C ASP A 331 5.51 -19.36 -18.01
N VAL A 332 4.19 -19.53 -17.97
CA VAL A 332 3.25 -18.55 -18.51
C VAL A 332 2.63 -17.78 -17.37
N TYR A 333 2.57 -16.45 -17.50
CA TYR A 333 1.98 -15.59 -16.47
C TYR A 333 0.69 -14.98 -16.96
N THR A 334 -0.29 -14.89 -16.07
CA THR A 334 -1.64 -14.43 -16.39
C THR A 334 -2.10 -13.44 -15.35
N ILE A 335 -2.74 -12.38 -15.80
CA ILE A 335 -3.33 -11.35 -14.96
C ILE A 335 -4.83 -11.43 -15.16
N GLU A 336 -5.62 -11.58 -14.09
CA GLU A 336 -7.04 -11.94 -14.20
C GLU A 336 -7.89 -11.19 -13.18
N PHE A 337 -9.14 -10.87 -13.54
CA PHE A 337 -10.14 -10.36 -12.61
C PHE A 337 -11.13 -11.46 -12.23
N PHE A 338 -11.41 -11.61 -10.95
CA PHE A 338 -12.47 -12.46 -10.42
C PHE A 338 -13.44 -11.65 -9.58
N ASP A 339 -14.72 -12.01 -9.61
CA ASP A 339 -15.68 -11.42 -8.70
C ASP A 339 -15.44 -11.91 -7.28
N VAL A 340 -15.57 -11.00 -6.31
CA VAL A 340 -15.43 -11.37 -4.89
C VAL A 340 -16.67 -12.17 -4.48
N PRO A 341 -16.53 -13.40 -3.96
CA PRO A 341 -17.68 -14.21 -3.58
C PRO A 341 -18.32 -13.60 -2.34
N LEU A 342 -19.51 -13.01 -2.52
CA LEU A 342 -20.37 -12.53 -1.42
C LEU A 342 -21.01 -13.69 -0.63
N ASN A 343 -20.74 -14.93 -1.04
CA ASN A 343 -21.39 -16.15 -0.60
C ASN A 343 -21.33 -16.37 0.93
N LEU A 344 -22.50 -16.23 1.57
CA LEU A 344 -22.77 -16.57 2.97
C LEU A 344 -22.66 -18.07 3.27
N SER A 345 -22.66 -18.92 2.25
CA SER A 345 -22.83 -20.38 2.41
C SER A 345 -21.58 -21.12 2.89
N GLY A 346 -20.39 -20.49 2.82
CA GLY A 346 -19.11 -21.10 3.16
C GLY A 346 -18.66 -22.25 2.24
N LYS A 347 -19.43 -22.54 1.17
CA LYS A 347 -19.07 -23.57 0.21
C LYS A 347 -17.94 -23.08 -0.71
N PRO A 348 -16.97 -23.94 -1.07
CA PRO A 348 -16.02 -23.64 -2.13
C PRO A 348 -16.75 -23.30 -3.43
N LEU A 349 -16.25 -22.28 -4.12
CA LEU A 349 -16.72 -21.82 -5.41
C LEU A 349 -15.59 -22.00 -6.41
N ASP A 350 -15.86 -22.76 -7.47
CA ASP A 350 -15.03 -22.72 -8.67
C ASP A 350 -15.46 -21.51 -9.48
N ALA A 351 -14.51 -20.61 -9.77
CA ALA A 351 -14.81 -19.35 -10.43
C ALA A 351 -14.05 -19.25 -11.75
N THR A 352 -14.81 -18.98 -12.82
CA THR A 352 -14.24 -18.49 -14.06
C THR A 352 -13.89 -17.01 -13.91
N PRO A 353 -12.82 -16.51 -14.56
CA PRO A 353 -12.49 -15.09 -14.52
C PRO A 353 -13.65 -14.24 -15.06
N ALA A 354 -14.01 -13.17 -14.36
CA ALA A 354 -15.02 -12.20 -14.81
C ALA A 354 -14.54 -11.46 -16.06
N CYS A 355 -13.23 -11.27 -16.16
CA CYS A 355 -12.55 -10.85 -17.37
C CYS A 355 -11.24 -11.63 -17.45
N VAL A 356 -11.15 -12.55 -18.41
CA VAL A 356 -9.89 -13.25 -18.71
C VAL A 356 -8.91 -12.21 -19.20
N GLY A 357 -7.86 -11.97 -18.42
CA GLY A 357 -6.92 -10.92 -18.76
C GLY A 357 -5.77 -11.37 -19.61
N ARG A 358 -4.85 -10.41 -19.77
CA ARG A 358 -3.70 -10.50 -20.66
C ARG A 358 -2.82 -11.67 -20.23
N VAL A 359 -2.56 -12.59 -21.16
CA VAL A 359 -1.48 -13.56 -21.02
C VAL A 359 -0.17 -12.80 -21.26
N LEU A 360 0.67 -12.73 -20.24
CA LEU A 360 2.01 -12.22 -20.38
C LEU A 360 2.85 -13.34 -21.01
N HIS A 361 2.95 -13.29 -22.34
CA HIS A 361 3.98 -14.02 -23.07
C HIS A 361 5.29 -13.28 -22.89
N THR A 362 5.96 -13.59 -21.80
CA THR A 362 7.26 -13.05 -21.45
C THR A 362 8.29 -14.17 -21.63
N ASP A 363 9.46 -13.84 -22.18
CA ASP A 363 10.60 -14.77 -22.15
C ASP A 363 11.29 -14.73 -20.77
N GLU A 364 10.77 -13.93 -19.84
CA GLU A 364 11.30 -13.69 -18.50
C GLU A 364 10.66 -14.63 -17.46
N ILE A 365 11.45 -15.06 -16.49
CA ILE A 365 10.99 -15.81 -15.31
C ILE A 365 10.72 -14.82 -14.20
N LEU A 366 9.48 -14.77 -13.70
CA LEU A 366 9.10 -13.88 -12.61
C LEU A 366 9.26 -14.61 -11.26
N HIS A 367 9.96 -13.97 -10.33
CA HIS A 367 10.18 -14.50 -8.98
C HIS A 367 9.22 -13.90 -7.96
N GLU A 368 9.07 -12.57 -7.97
CA GLU A 368 8.22 -11.84 -7.04
C GLU A 368 7.32 -10.88 -7.81
N VAL A 369 6.06 -10.76 -7.40
CA VAL A 369 5.10 -9.86 -8.04
C VAL A 369 4.37 -9.05 -6.99
N TYR A 370 4.35 -7.74 -7.21
CA TYR A 370 3.69 -6.75 -6.38
C TYR A 370 2.58 -6.07 -7.18
N ILE A 371 1.43 -5.84 -6.54
CA ILE A 371 0.36 -5.01 -7.11
C ILE A 371 0.24 -3.76 -6.23
N THR A 372 0.43 -2.58 -6.82
CA THR A 372 0.52 -1.33 -6.07
C THR A 372 -0.80 -0.94 -5.40
N ASP A 373 -0.68 -0.26 -4.26
CA ASP A 373 -1.80 0.34 -3.53
C ASP A 373 -1.80 1.85 -3.63
N HIS A 374 -2.83 2.42 -4.24
CA HIS A 374 -2.96 3.87 -4.33
C HIS A 374 -3.88 4.48 -3.28
N TYR A 375 -4.33 3.69 -2.29
CA TYR A 375 -5.29 4.07 -1.27
C TYR A 375 -6.58 4.65 -1.85
N ILE A 376 -7.62 3.81 -1.96
CA ILE A 376 -8.96 4.28 -2.27
C ILE A 376 -9.65 4.57 -0.93
N PRO A 377 -10.05 5.82 -0.66
CA PRO A 377 -10.79 6.16 0.55
C PRO A 377 -12.02 5.27 0.68
N ALA A 378 -12.23 4.74 1.90
CA ALA A 378 -13.45 4.03 2.24
C ALA A 378 -14.69 4.93 2.03
N SER A 379 -15.84 4.33 1.72
CA SER A 379 -17.11 5.07 1.63
C SER A 379 -17.45 5.81 2.94
N THR A 380 -17.01 5.24 4.06
CA THR A 380 -17.14 5.75 5.43
C THR A 380 -16.02 6.70 5.86
N ASP A 381 -15.10 7.09 4.96
CA ASP A 381 -14.03 8.04 5.27
C ASP A 381 -14.63 9.42 5.63
N GLU A 382 -14.36 9.87 6.86
CA GLU A 382 -14.82 11.16 7.42
C GLU A 382 -13.76 12.27 7.33
N SER A 383 -12.59 11.96 6.77
CA SER A 383 -11.51 12.91 6.61
C SER A 383 -11.74 13.89 5.46
N LEU A 384 -10.78 14.80 5.28
CA LEU A 384 -10.75 15.74 4.17
C LEU A 384 -10.78 15.06 2.80
N ASN A 385 -10.37 13.79 2.69
CA ASN A 385 -10.28 13.09 1.40
C ASN A 385 -11.62 13.13 0.66
N LYS A 386 -12.72 12.82 1.37
CA LYS A 386 -14.06 12.85 0.79
C LYS A 386 -14.50 14.24 0.32
N GLN A 387 -14.07 15.28 1.03
CA GLN A 387 -14.44 16.68 0.75
C GLN A 387 -13.62 17.30 -0.38
N VAL A 388 -12.34 16.96 -0.48
CA VAL A 388 -11.41 17.55 -1.45
C VAL A 388 -11.40 16.76 -2.76
N PHE A 389 -11.46 15.42 -2.71
CA PHE A 389 -11.42 14.61 -3.93
C PHE A 389 -12.78 14.47 -4.62
N GLY A 390 -13.89 14.79 -3.94
CA GLY A 390 -15.25 14.57 -4.44
C GLY A 390 -15.55 13.08 -4.56
N SER A 391 -16.75 12.63 -4.20
CA SER A 391 -17.02 11.19 -4.10
C SER A 391 -16.94 10.43 -5.44
N ASP A 392 -17.11 11.09 -6.59
CA ASP A 392 -17.37 10.36 -7.85
C ASP A 392 -16.71 10.92 -9.13
N THR A 393 -16.02 12.06 -9.08
CA THR A 393 -15.59 12.75 -10.33
C THR A 393 -14.14 12.53 -10.72
N ARG A 394 -13.26 12.14 -9.79
CA ARG A 394 -11.85 11.90 -10.11
C ARG A 394 -11.62 10.42 -10.43
N PRO A 395 -10.93 10.09 -11.54
CA PRO A 395 -10.53 8.72 -11.78
C PRO A 395 -9.67 8.22 -10.61
N PRO A 396 -9.83 6.95 -10.19
CA PRO A 396 -8.88 6.35 -9.27
C PRO A 396 -7.49 6.31 -9.94
N ARG A 397 -6.44 5.98 -9.19
CA ARG A 397 -5.09 5.98 -9.80
C ARG A 397 -4.86 4.70 -10.61
N PRO A 398 -3.96 4.70 -11.59
CA PRO A 398 -3.55 3.47 -12.26
C PRO A 398 -3.02 2.43 -11.27
N ILE A 399 -3.24 1.15 -11.57
CA ILE A 399 -2.66 0.02 -10.84
C ILE A 399 -1.39 -0.39 -11.57
N SER A 400 -0.25 -0.41 -10.87
CA SER A 400 0.98 -0.99 -11.40
C SER A 400 1.14 -2.40 -10.85
N ILE A 401 1.46 -3.34 -11.73
CA ILE A 401 1.97 -4.68 -11.40
C ILE A 401 3.46 -4.63 -11.66
N ILE A 402 4.26 -4.85 -10.63
CA ILE A 402 5.72 -4.78 -10.70
C ILE A 402 6.26 -6.14 -10.29
N ALA A 403 7.07 -6.75 -11.15
CA ALA A 403 7.60 -8.07 -10.92
C ALA A 403 9.12 -8.07 -11.02
N ARG A 404 9.79 -8.73 -10.09
CA ARG A 404 11.21 -9.06 -10.20
C ARG A 404 11.34 -10.31 -11.06
N GLY A 405 12.26 -10.29 -12.02
CA GLY A 405 12.47 -11.44 -12.89
C GLY A 405 13.84 -11.48 -13.54
N ILE A 406 14.08 -12.55 -14.29
CA ILE A 406 15.29 -12.80 -15.07
C ILE A 406 14.88 -12.93 -16.53
N ASP A 407 15.58 -12.26 -17.44
CA ASP A 407 15.31 -12.37 -18.86
C ASP A 407 15.92 -13.62 -19.52
N LYS A 408 15.70 -13.78 -20.83
CA LYS A 408 16.23 -14.91 -21.60
C LYS A 408 17.76 -14.96 -21.69
N TYR A 409 18.45 -13.90 -21.29
CA TYR A 409 19.90 -13.80 -21.26
C TYR A 409 20.45 -13.94 -19.83
N ASP A 410 19.63 -14.45 -18.92
CA ASP A 410 19.97 -14.61 -17.51
C ASP A 410 20.29 -13.27 -16.82
N THR A 411 19.74 -12.17 -17.34
CA THR A 411 19.94 -10.84 -16.77
C THR A 411 18.77 -10.47 -15.87
N ALA A 412 19.06 -10.20 -14.59
CA ALA A 412 18.07 -9.77 -13.63
C ALA A 412 17.48 -8.39 -13.99
N GLY A 413 16.21 -8.20 -13.67
CA GLY A 413 15.53 -6.94 -13.90
C GLY A 413 14.15 -6.87 -13.26
N VAL A 414 13.45 -5.80 -13.59
CA VAL A 414 12.10 -5.52 -13.11
C VAL A 414 11.17 -5.36 -14.29
N LEU A 415 10.15 -6.20 -14.32
CA LEU A 415 9.03 -6.13 -15.23
C LEU A 415 7.93 -5.24 -14.65
N ARG A 416 7.39 -4.31 -15.43
CA ARG A 416 6.28 -3.45 -15.01
C ARG A 416 5.15 -3.45 -16.02
N PHE A 417 3.93 -3.52 -15.51
CA PHE A 417 2.68 -3.46 -16.26
C PHE A 417 1.71 -2.51 -15.56
N THR A 418 1.00 -1.67 -16.31
CA THR A 418 0.10 -0.66 -15.73
C THR A 418 -1.31 -0.80 -16.30
N ILE A 419 -2.31 -0.79 -15.42
CA ILE A 419 -3.74 -0.83 -15.76
C ILE A 419 -4.36 0.52 -15.40
N TYR A 420 -4.89 1.22 -16.40
CA TYR A 420 -5.57 2.49 -16.19
C TYR A 420 -7.06 2.26 -15.91
N PRO A 421 -7.68 3.09 -15.06
CA PRO A 421 -9.11 3.05 -14.90
C PRO A 421 -9.82 3.71 -16.08
N GLU A 422 -10.90 3.09 -16.52
CA GLU A 422 -11.77 3.55 -17.58
C GLU A 422 -13.04 4.12 -16.99
N LYS A 423 -13.46 5.26 -17.54
CA LYS A 423 -14.76 5.85 -17.22
C LYS A 423 -15.85 5.01 -17.89
N VAL A 424 -16.76 4.46 -17.09
CA VAL A 424 -17.94 3.72 -17.53
C VAL A 424 -19.17 4.50 -17.11
N GLU A 425 -19.98 4.90 -18.08
CA GLU A 425 -21.23 5.59 -17.82
C GLU A 425 -22.34 4.55 -17.69
N THR A 426 -22.96 4.51 -16.51
CA THR A 426 -24.02 3.56 -16.18
C THR A 426 -25.31 4.32 -15.99
N LEU A 427 -26.40 3.84 -16.60
CA LEU A 427 -27.73 4.37 -16.37
C LEU A 427 -28.33 3.63 -15.17
N SER A 428 -28.29 4.27 -14.00
CA SER A 428 -28.93 3.73 -12.80
C SER A 428 -30.38 4.26 -12.72
N PRO A 429 -31.37 3.40 -12.43
CA PRO A 429 -32.72 3.90 -12.16
C PRO A 429 -32.67 4.85 -10.95
N SER A 430 -33.24 6.04 -11.09
CA SER A 430 -33.28 7.01 -9.97
C SER A 430 -34.05 6.40 -8.81
N THR A 431 -33.33 6.01 -7.76
CA THR A 431 -33.91 5.66 -6.48
C THR A 431 -34.39 6.96 -5.84
N SER A 432 -35.58 7.42 -6.22
CA SER A 432 -36.19 8.60 -5.61
C SER A 432 -36.38 8.33 -4.12
N PRO A 433 -35.69 9.05 -3.22
CA PRO A 433 -35.96 8.94 -1.81
C PRO A 433 -37.27 9.70 -1.52
N THR A 434 -38.04 9.20 -0.56
CA THR A 434 -39.26 9.83 -0.01
C THR A 434 -40.55 9.72 -0.87
N ALA A 435 -41.04 8.49 -1.07
CA ALA A 435 -42.50 8.30 -1.09
C ALA A 435 -43.01 8.41 0.35
N THR A 436 -43.26 9.63 0.80
CA THR A 436 -44.10 9.89 1.98
C THR A 436 -45.42 9.14 1.82
N SER A 437 -45.80 8.42 2.86
CA SER A 437 -46.74 7.31 2.93
C SER A 437 -48.22 7.65 2.66
N ALA A 438 -48.54 8.50 1.67
CA ALA A 438 -49.89 9.05 1.49
C ALA A 438 -50.46 9.00 0.05
N ALA A 439 -49.79 8.39 -0.93
CA ALA A 439 -50.34 8.27 -2.28
C ALA A 439 -50.95 6.88 -2.53
N SER A 440 -52.27 6.89 -2.65
CA SER A 440 -53.19 5.77 -2.85
C SER A 440 -53.10 5.14 -4.24
N SER A 441 -52.87 3.82 -4.28
CA SER A 441 -53.47 2.79 -5.15
C SER A 441 -53.72 2.99 -6.67
N LEU A 442 -53.15 4.00 -7.35
CA LEU A 442 -53.41 4.21 -8.79
C LEU A 442 -52.18 4.29 -9.71
N ASP A 443 -50.94 4.29 -9.18
CA ASP A 443 -49.74 4.54 -10.00
C ASP A 443 -48.99 3.29 -10.50
N SER A 444 -49.66 2.15 -10.71
CA SER A 444 -49.00 0.93 -11.19
C SER A 444 -48.85 0.82 -12.72
N GLU A 445 -49.26 1.82 -13.52
CA GLU A 445 -49.31 1.68 -14.99
C GLU A 445 -48.10 2.24 -15.76
N PHE A 446 -47.16 2.97 -15.15
CA PHE A 446 -46.07 3.62 -15.91
C PHE A 446 -44.65 3.46 -15.31
N PRO A 447 -44.04 2.25 -15.35
CA PRO A 447 -42.67 2.01 -14.89
C PRO A 447 -41.57 2.80 -15.64
N TRP A 448 -41.86 3.38 -16.81
CA TRP A 448 -40.89 4.08 -17.66
C TRP A 448 -40.77 5.60 -17.41
N LEU A 449 -41.49 6.15 -16.42
CA LEU A 449 -41.44 7.59 -16.11
C LEU A 449 -40.33 7.99 -15.12
N PHE A 450 -39.57 7.04 -14.57
CA PHE A 450 -38.48 7.39 -13.65
C PHE A 450 -37.26 7.88 -14.44
N PRO A 451 -36.79 9.12 -14.22
CA PRO A 451 -35.60 9.62 -14.89
C PRO A 451 -34.40 8.75 -14.51
N TYR A 452 -33.67 8.23 -15.49
CA TYR A 452 -32.40 7.54 -15.23
C TYR A 452 -31.35 8.57 -14.80
N LYS A 453 -30.65 8.30 -13.70
CA LYS A 453 -29.50 9.10 -13.31
C LYS A 453 -28.27 8.49 -13.98
N GLN A 454 -27.60 9.27 -14.82
CA GLN A 454 -26.31 8.88 -15.38
C GLN A 454 -25.27 8.92 -14.26
N GLU A 455 -24.78 7.75 -13.88
CA GLU A 455 -23.74 7.59 -12.88
C GLU A 455 -22.42 7.27 -13.59
N THR A 456 -21.43 8.13 -13.39
CA THR A 456 -20.07 7.86 -13.82
C THR A 456 -19.43 6.92 -12.82
N GLN A 457 -19.01 5.74 -13.28
CA GLN A 457 -18.20 4.80 -12.51
C GLN A 457 -16.83 4.66 -13.17
N TYR A 458 -15.82 4.25 -12.40
CA TYR A 458 -14.51 3.92 -12.94
C TYR A 458 -14.24 2.43 -12.74
N LYS A 459 -13.78 1.76 -13.80
CA LYS A 459 -13.44 0.33 -13.77
C LYS A 459 -12.07 0.10 -14.37
N TYR A 460 -11.32 -0.83 -13.79
CA TYR A 460 -10.08 -1.30 -14.37
C TYR A 460 -10.41 -2.39 -15.40
N THR A 461 -9.96 -2.19 -16.63
CA THR A 461 -10.09 -3.18 -17.70
C THR A 461 -8.73 -3.39 -18.35
N PHE A 462 -8.59 -4.47 -19.13
CA PHE A 462 -7.36 -4.72 -19.88
C PHE A 462 -7.34 -4.02 -21.26
N LYS A 463 -8.30 -3.15 -21.57
CA LYS A 463 -8.28 -2.38 -22.83
C LYS A 463 -7.31 -1.21 -22.75
N SER A 464 -7.34 -0.46 -21.65
CA SER A 464 -6.41 0.65 -21.37
C SER A 464 -5.27 0.19 -20.47
N ASN A 465 -4.32 -0.57 -21.02
CA ASN A 465 -3.09 -0.93 -20.32
C ASN A 465 -1.85 -0.45 -21.08
N ASN A 466 -0.76 -0.25 -20.34
CA ASN A 466 0.54 0.01 -20.96
C ASN A 466 1.25 -1.30 -21.29
N GLU A 467 2.16 -1.25 -22.27
CA GLU A 467 3.05 -2.36 -22.57
C GLU A 467 3.92 -2.73 -21.36
N THR A 468 4.21 -4.02 -21.27
CA THR A 468 5.14 -4.61 -20.32
C THR A 468 6.54 -4.07 -20.55
N ARG A 469 7.18 -3.52 -19.53
CA ARG A 469 8.53 -2.94 -19.61
C ARG A 469 9.48 -3.76 -18.76
N PHE A 470 10.69 -4.02 -19.27
CA PHE A 470 11.76 -4.66 -18.49
C PHE A 470 12.87 -3.65 -18.22
N ILE A 471 13.18 -3.43 -16.94
CA ILE A 471 14.22 -2.52 -16.46
C ILE A 471 15.38 -3.38 -15.95
N LEU A 472 16.49 -3.38 -16.68
CA LEU A 472 17.66 -4.18 -16.34
C LEU A 472 18.28 -3.72 -15.02
N ALA A 473 18.64 -4.69 -14.18
CA ALA A 473 19.48 -4.46 -13.02
C ALA A 473 20.92 -4.15 -13.45
N PRO A 474 21.73 -3.50 -12.59
CA PRO A 474 23.16 -3.46 -12.79
C PRO A 474 23.73 -4.88 -12.87
N VAL A 475 24.89 -5.03 -13.52
CA VAL A 475 25.58 -6.32 -13.64
C VAL A 475 25.82 -6.91 -12.23
N ASP A 476 25.62 -8.22 -12.09
CA ASP A 476 25.77 -9.00 -10.85
C ASP A 476 24.88 -8.51 -9.68
N CYS A 477 23.78 -7.84 -10.00
CA CYS A 477 22.84 -7.30 -9.01
C CYS A 477 21.41 -7.75 -9.30
N VAL A 478 20.62 -7.84 -8.23
CA VAL A 478 19.15 -7.99 -8.32
C VAL A 478 18.46 -6.79 -7.68
N TYR A 479 17.34 -6.37 -8.25
CA TYR A 479 16.50 -5.33 -7.65
C TYR A 479 15.52 -5.92 -6.66
N HIS A 480 15.39 -5.28 -5.50
CA HIS A 480 14.23 -5.40 -4.63
C HIS A 480 13.30 -4.20 -4.82
N ILE A 481 12.01 -4.44 -4.58
CA ILE A 481 10.94 -3.51 -4.93
C ILE A 481 10.24 -3.05 -3.66
N LEU A 482 10.20 -1.73 -3.47
CA LEU A 482 9.28 -1.08 -2.54
C LEU A 482 8.15 -0.46 -3.38
N PRO A 483 6.98 -1.12 -3.47
CA PRO A 483 5.97 -0.78 -4.46
C PRO A 483 5.33 0.57 -4.16
N GLY A 484 5.26 1.41 -5.18
CA GLY A 484 4.45 2.63 -5.23
C GLY A 484 3.76 2.72 -6.59
N SER A 485 2.50 3.14 -6.59
CA SER A 485 1.65 3.26 -7.79
C SER A 485 2.26 4.14 -8.87
N TYR A 486 3.02 5.18 -8.47
CA TYR A 486 3.74 6.08 -9.39
C TYR A 486 5.14 6.46 -8.88
N ARG A 487 5.44 6.21 -7.60
CA ARG A 487 6.76 6.42 -6.98
C ARG A 487 7.25 5.12 -6.37
N SER A 488 7.69 4.17 -7.18
CA SER A 488 8.32 2.99 -6.62
C SER A 488 9.77 3.30 -6.22
N ILE A 489 10.29 2.61 -5.21
CA ILE A 489 11.72 2.61 -4.92
C ILE A 489 12.27 1.24 -5.28
N PHE A 490 13.37 1.23 -6.03
CA PHE A 490 14.16 0.04 -6.26
C PHE A 490 15.48 0.18 -5.52
N TYR A 491 15.89 -0.89 -4.85
CA TYR A 491 17.25 -0.97 -4.31
C TYR A 491 17.92 -2.22 -4.83
N SER A 492 19.22 -2.14 -5.10
CA SER A 492 19.98 -3.26 -5.62
C SER A 492 20.81 -3.91 -4.52
N ILE A 493 20.88 -5.24 -4.56
CA ILE A 493 21.82 -6.05 -3.78
C ILE A 493 22.64 -6.91 -4.74
N SER A 494 23.73 -7.48 -4.26
CA SER A 494 24.47 -8.49 -5.05
C SER A 494 23.59 -9.73 -5.27
N ASP A 495 23.63 -10.29 -6.47
CA ASP A 495 22.87 -11.52 -6.79
C ASP A 495 23.31 -12.72 -5.92
N ASP A 496 24.58 -12.75 -5.51
CA ASP A 496 25.14 -13.79 -4.64
C ASP A 496 24.77 -13.60 -3.15
N ASP A 497 24.18 -12.46 -2.76
CA ASP A 497 23.84 -12.18 -1.36
C ASP A 497 22.44 -12.71 -1.02
N HIS A 498 22.41 -13.96 -0.54
CA HIS A 498 21.20 -14.61 -0.02
C HIS A 498 21.03 -14.45 1.50
N SER A 499 21.71 -13.48 2.12
CA SER A 499 21.56 -13.25 3.56
C SER A 499 20.20 -12.62 3.91
N ASP A 500 19.75 -12.81 5.15
CA ASP A 500 18.53 -12.14 5.67
C ASP A 500 18.68 -10.61 5.76
N THR A 501 19.91 -10.10 5.65
CA THR A 501 20.21 -8.69 5.78
C THR A 501 21.21 -8.25 4.71
N PRO A 502 20.81 -8.31 3.43
CA PRO A 502 21.74 -8.13 2.34
C PRO A 502 22.29 -6.71 2.30
N THR A 503 23.50 -6.56 1.78
CA THR A 503 24.15 -5.26 1.67
C THR A 503 23.54 -4.48 0.51
N MET A 504 22.94 -3.33 0.81
CA MET A 504 22.33 -2.47 -0.20
C MET A 504 23.41 -1.69 -0.96
N LEU A 505 23.51 -1.95 -2.26
CA LEU A 505 24.52 -1.33 -3.14
C LEU A 505 24.04 0.03 -3.66
N THR A 506 22.80 0.09 -4.14
CA THR A 506 22.19 1.32 -4.65
C THR A 506 20.71 1.42 -4.27
N ILE A 507 20.20 2.64 -4.21
CA ILE A 507 18.78 2.93 -4.05
C ILE A 507 18.37 4.00 -5.07
N ALA A 508 17.25 3.77 -5.76
CA ALA A 508 16.78 4.62 -6.83
C ALA A 508 15.25 4.77 -6.78
N GLY A 509 14.79 5.98 -7.05
CA GLY A 509 13.39 6.26 -7.32
C GLY A 509 13.06 5.87 -8.76
N TYR A 510 12.01 5.07 -8.91
CA TYR A 510 11.34 4.88 -10.18
C TYR A 510 10.12 5.82 -10.23
N TRP A 511 10.20 6.79 -11.14
CA TRP A 511 9.15 7.78 -11.36
C TRP A 511 8.51 7.54 -12.72
N ASP A 512 7.20 7.34 -12.72
CA ASP A 512 6.43 7.20 -13.95
C ASP A 512 5.54 8.42 -14.19
N ASP A 513 6.06 9.38 -14.94
CA ASP A 513 5.31 10.56 -15.40
C ASP A 513 4.02 10.18 -16.16
N GLU A 514 4.00 9.02 -16.82
CA GLU A 514 2.86 8.57 -17.61
C GLU A 514 1.70 8.06 -16.74
N CYS A 515 1.95 7.74 -15.46
CA CYS A 515 0.87 7.46 -14.52
C CYS A 515 0.11 8.71 -14.11
N LEU A 516 0.72 9.89 -14.24
CA LEU A 516 0.07 11.17 -13.93
C LEU A 516 -0.67 11.75 -15.12
N LYS A 517 -0.30 11.36 -16.33
CA LYS A 517 -0.90 11.84 -17.58
C LYS A 517 -1.51 10.65 -18.31
N PRO A 518 -2.79 10.30 -18.07
CA PRO A 518 -3.42 9.22 -18.80
C PRO A 518 -3.30 9.52 -20.31
N PRO A 519 -3.05 8.50 -21.14
CA PRO A 519 -2.99 8.70 -22.58
C PRO A 519 -4.32 9.27 -23.08
N SER A 520 -4.25 10.20 -24.02
CA SER A 520 -5.43 10.65 -24.75
C SER A 520 -6.01 9.48 -25.55
N ALA A 521 -7.31 9.54 -25.86
CA ALA A 521 -7.97 8.51 -26.67
C ALA A 521 -7.27 8.32 -28.03
N GLU A 522 -6.76 9.40 -28.62
CA GLU A 522 -6.00 9.38 -29.88
C GLU A 522 -4.68 8.63 -29.74
N GLN A 523 -3.98 8.83 -28.61
CA GLN A 523 -2.70 8.18 -28.34
C GLN A 523 -2.84 6.67 -28.11
N LEU A 524 -3.94 6.26 -27.47
CA LEU A 524 -4.32 4.85 -27.37
C LEU A 524 -4.66 4.25 -28.74
N ALA A 525 -5.40 4.99 -29.59
CA ALA A 525 -5.82 4.52 -30.90
C ALA A 525 -4.64 4.31 -31.87
N ASP A 526 -3.65 5.20 -31.82
CA ASP A 526 -2.51 5.17 -32.74
C ASP A 526 -1.45 4.12 -32.40
N GLY A 527 -1.51 3.50 -31.21
CA GLY A 527 -0.53 2.50 -30.76
C GLY A 527 0.92 3.01 -30.67
N LYS A 528 1.16 4.30 -30.90
CA LYS A 528 2.49 4.96 -30.96
C LYS A 528 2.86 5.72 -29.69
N TRP A 529 2.09 5.54 -28.61
CA TRP A 529 2.24 6.33 -27.39
C TRP A 529 3.60 6.15 -26.68
N PHE A 530 4.35 5.08 -26.96
CA PHE A 530 5.52 4.72 -26.15
C PHE A 530 6.85 4.99 -26.84
N ASP A 531 7.52 6.05 -26.39
CA ASP A 531 8.94 6.28 -26.64
C ASP A 531 9.76 5.48 -25.61
N LYS A 532 10.38 4.38 -26.05
CA LYS A 532 11.21 3.49 -25.22
C LYS A 532 12.39 4.20 -24.52
N SER A 533 12.71 5.44 -24.89
CA SER A 533 13.90 6.17 -24.43
C SER A 533 13.73 7.01 -23.15
N ARG A 534 12.54 7.10 -22.55
CA ARG A 534 12.23 8.18 -21.57
C ARG A 534 12.27 7.84 -20.08
N HIS A 535 12.56 6.60 -19.67
CA HIS A 535 12.47 6.26 -18.24
C HIS A 535 13.85 6.15 -17.61
N LYS A 536 14.22 7.18 -16.86
CA LYS A 536 15.44 7.21 -16.05
C LYS A 536 15.10 6.77 -14.63
N LEU A 537 15.73 5.69 -14.18
CA LEU A 537 15.88 5.44 -12.74
C LEU A 537 16.67 6.62 -12.16
N ARG A 538 16.06 7.32 -11.20
CA ARG A 538 16.67 8.48 -10.56
C ARG A 538 17.35 8.00 -9.29
N LYS A 539 18.67 7.90 -9.32
CA LYS A 539 19.44 7.53 -8.13
C LYS A 539 19.22 8.57 -7.04
N PHE A 540 18.94 8.15 -5.82
CA PHE A 540 18.90 9.09 -4.71
C PHE A 540 20.33 9.48 -4.33
N ALA A 541 20.51 10.74 -3.91
CA ALA A 541 21.73 11.16 -3.22
C ALA A 541 21.73 10.58 -1.81
N PHE A 542 21.96 9.27 -1.71
CA PHE A 542 22.02 8.56 -0.44
C PHE A 542 23.43 8.04 -0.21
N ASP A 543 24.18 8.75 0.63
CA ASP A 543 25.51 8.38 1.10
C ASP A 543 25.45 7.46 2.34
N GLY A 544 24.29 6.87 2.62
CA GLY A 544 24.14 5.97 3.76
C GLY A 544 25.18 4.86 3.74
N ASN A 545 25.62 4.47 4.93
CA ASN A 545 26.75 3.56 5.13
C ASN A 545 26.52 2.27 4.31
N LYS A 546 27.22 2.19 3.17
CA LYS A 546 27.11 1.10 2.19
C LYS A 546 27.48 -0.26 2.79
N ASP A 547 28.11 -0.25 3.96
CA ASP A 547 28.56 -1.46 4.66
C ASP A 547 27.51 -2.01 5.64
N VAL A 548 26.36 -1.34 5.80
CA VAL A 548 25.30 -1.81 6.71
C VAL A 548 24.24 -2.57 5.93
N GLY A 549 24.21 -3.88 6.11
CA GLY A 549 23.14 -4.74 5.59
C GLY A 549 21.76 -4.22 5.97
N VAL A 550 20.78 -4.34 5.08
CA VAL A 550 19.41 -3.87 5.30
C VAL A 550 18.57 -5.04 5.78
N SER A 551 17.92 -4.92 6.95
CA SER A 551 17.04 -6.00 7.44
C SER A 551 15.57 -5.81 7.08
N VAL A 552 15.10 -4.57 6.99
CA VAL A 552 13.70 -4.27 6.70
C VAL A 552 13.56 -2.83 6.21
N MET A 553 12.66 -2.62 5.26
CA MET A 553 12.25 -1.30 4.78
C MET A 553 10.72 -1.22 4.68
N ALA A 554 10.19 0.00 4.77
CA ALA A 554 8.83 0.32 4.39
C ALA A 554 8.77 1.68 3.71
N TRP A 555 7.92 1.77 2.70
CA TRP A 555 7.79 2.94 1.83
C TRP A 555 6.35 3.41 1.79
N ASP A 556 6.17 4.73 1.89
CA ASP A 556 4.90 5.40 1.59
C ASP A 556 5.12 6.46 0.53
N GLU A 557 4.69 6.16 -0.69
CA GLU A 557 4.78 7.07 -1.83
C GLU A 557 3.95 8.35 -1.68
N THR A 558 2.94 8.35 -0.81
CA THR A 558 1.98 9.45 -0.72
C THR A 558 2.58 10.68 -0.04
N ILE A 559 3.52 10.46 0.89
CA ILE A 559 4.31 11.53 1.52
C ILE A 559 5.80 11.43 1.22
N GLY A 560 6.24 10.41 0.50
CA GLY A 560 7.65 10.18 0.21
C GLY A 560 8.45 9.85 1.47
N ARG A 561 7.97 8.93 2.30
CA ARG A 561 8.67 8.52 3.52
C ARG A 561 9.19 7.10 3.39
N LEU A 562 10.48 6.93 3.59
CA LEU A 562 11.16 5.64 3.67
C LEU A 562 11.60 5.38 5.10
N CYS A 563 11.10 4.30 5.71
CA CYS A 563 11.60 3.78 6.97
C CYS A 563 12.51 2.58 6.69
N MET A 564 13.67 2.52 7.32
CA MET A 564 14.62 1.41 7.15
C MET A 564 15.36 1.07 8.44
N MET A 565 15.75 -0.19 8.58
CA MET A 565 16.53 -0.67 9.72
C MET A 565 17.67 -1.57 9.25
N GLY A 566 18.89 -1.22 9.66
CA GLY A 566 20.09 -2.01 9.37
C GLY A 566 20.17 -3.33 10.14
N ALA A 567 21.04 -4.22 9.70
CA ALA A 567 21.31 -5.52 10.28
C ALA A 567 21.68 -5.40 11.77
N GLY A 568 21.00 -6.18 12.62
CA GLY A 568 21.24 -6.17 14.07
C GLY A 568 20.90 -4.87 14.80
N SER A 569 20.41 -3.85 14.11
CA SER A 569 20.07 -2.55 14.68
C SER A 569 18.74 -2.59 15.44
N HIS A 570 18.58 -1.62 16.34
CA HIS A 570 17.32 -1.30 17.02
C HIS A 570 16.84 0.12 16.66
N ILE A 571 17.55 0.77 15.74
CA ILE A 571 17.30 2.13 15.31
C ILE A 571 16.63 2.07 13.95
N VAL A 572 15.42 2.61 13.87
CA VAL A 572 14.72 2.85 12.61
C VAL A 572 15.14 4.22 12.11
N TYR A 573 15.72 4.24 10.92
CA TYR A 573 16.03 5.46 10.16
C TYR A 573 14.81 5.83 9.33
N VAL A 574 14.49 7.12 9.30
CA VAL A 574 13.36 7.68 8.56
C VAL A 574 13.90 8.77 7.63
N LEU A 575 13.70 8.56 6.34
CA LEU A 575 14.10 9.46 5.26
C LEU A 575 12.84 10.06 4.66
N ASP A 576 12.67 11.36 4.83
CA ASP A 576 11.55 12.14 4.32
C ASP A 576 11.98 12.91 3.07
N PHE A 577 11.42 12.52 1.93
CA PHE A 577 11.62 13.18 0.65
C PHE A 577 10.60 14.29 0.37
N ALA A 578 9.78 14.60 1.36
CA ALA A 578 8.92 15.76 1.40
C ALA A 578 9.23 16.60 2.65
N LYS A 579 9.17 17.93 2.50
CA LYS A 579 9.29 18.83 3.64
C LYS A 579 8.14 18.60 4.62
N THR A 580 8.45 18.50 5.90
CA THR A 580 7.46 18.29 6.98
C THR A 580 7.52 19.45 7.98
N PRO A 581 6.66 20.47 7.82
CA PRO A 581 6.56 21.54 8.79
C PRO A 581 6.20 21.06 10.19
N ARG A 582 6.89 21.66 11.18
CA ARG A 582 6.68 21.42 12.61
C ARG A 582 6.24 22.70 13.29
N GLU A 583 5.52 22.54 14.39
CA GLU A 583 5.13 23.67 15.22
C GLU A 583 6.39 24.43 15.68
N GLY A 584 6.41 25.75 15.44
CA GLY A 584 7.53 26.62 15.80
C GLY A 584 8.68 26.67 14.79
N GLU A 585 8.68 25.84 13.74
CA GLU A 585 9.65 25.93 12.64
C GLU A 585 9.14 26.89 11.54
N VAL A 586 10.02 27.77 11.05
CA VAL A 586 9.70 28.71 9.96
C VAL A 586 10.32 28.21 8.67
N PHE A 587 9.50 27.91 7.66
CA PHE A 587 9.96 27.49 6.34
C PHE A 587 9.92 28.65 5.33
N PRO A 588 10.98 28.87 4.52
CA PRO A 588 10.94 29.84 3.44
C PRO A 588 9.96 29.37 2.36
N LEU A 589 8.89 30.15 2.13
CA LEU A 589 7.90 29.92 1.06
C LEU A 589 8.42 30.28 -0.35
N VAL A 590 9.66 30.80 -0.45
CA VAL A 590 10.26 31.39 -1.66
C VAL A 590 10.26 30.41 -2.86
N SER A 591 10.28 29.09 -2.65
CA SER A 591 10.25 28.10 -3.75
C SER A 591 8.85 27.81 -4.32
N PHE A 592 7.77 28.25 -3.67
CA PHE A 592 6.41 27.80 -4.02
C PHE A 592 5.60 28.78 -4.87
N ALA A 593 5.90 30.08 -4.82
CA ALA A 593 5.22 31.07 -5.67
C ALA A 593 5.44 30.78 -7.17
N ALA A 594 6.63 30.28 -7.55
CA ALA A 594 6.91 29.85 -8.92
C ALA A 594 6.09 28.61 -9.34
N VAL A 595 5.79 27.70 -8.41
CA VAL A 595 4.99 26.49 -8.64
C VAL A 595 3.50 26.84 -8.74
N LEU A 596 3.00 27.76 -7.92
CA LEU A 596 1.59 28.18 -7.95
C LEU A 596 1.26 29.09 -9.15
N ASN A 597 2.24 29.86 -9.65
CA ASN A 597 2.05 30.77 -10.79
C ASN A 597 2.39 30.15 -12.16
N GLY A 598 2.81 28.88 -12.20
CA GLY A 598 3.18 28.17 -13.43
C GLY A 598 2.01 27.46 -14.15
N HIS A 599 0.77 27.87 -13.88
CA HIS A 599 -0.44 27.35 -14.52
C HIS A 599 -1.17 28.43 -15.31
#